data_AF-A0A2W2DN93-F1
#
_entry.id   AF-A0A2W2DN93-F1
#
_cell.length_a   1.000
_cell.length_b   1.000
_cell.length_c   1.000
_cell.angle_alpha   90.00
_cell.angle_beta   90.00
_cell.angle_gamma   90.00
#
_symmetry.space_group_name_H-M   'P 1'
#
loop_
_entity.id
_entity.type
_entity.pdbx_description
1 polymer ?
#
loop_
_entity_poly.entity_id
_entity_poly.type
_entity_poly.pdbx_seq_one_letter_code
_entity_poly.pdbx_strand_id
1 'polypeptide(L)'
;TVRVRPPATSSAPSTSATPSPRVSRAALTVEQAARRYLAVVRPYNVALERLEQAINGGRPVTELRRRAAQVATANRTHIRRLTGTLWPTAVRGPMRGLTAASGRAQRHWLLAARARTRDALVQQVLNAVRHDGKAPASKIRTLLRLERYDENDYS
;
A
#
# COMPACT_ATOMS: atom_id res chain seq x y z
N THR A 1 -27.51 -74.41 -37.75
CA THR A 1 -26.27 -74.90 -37.10
C THR A 1 -25.44 -73.72 -36.68
N VAL A 2 -24.96 -73.74 -35.43
CA VAL A 2 -23.90 -72.90 -34.82
C VAL A 2 -24.23 -71.44 -34.42
N ARG A 3 -23.85 -71.20 -33.16
CA ARG A 3 -23.89 -70.04 -32.25
C ARG A 3 -22.63 -69.19 -32.40
N VAL A 4 -22.69 -67.85 -32.33
CA VAL A 4 -21.64 -67.00 -31.72
C VAL A 4 -22.24 -65.69 -31.15
N ARG A 5 -21.71 -65.24 -29.99
CA ARG A 5 -22.10 -64.09 -29.13
C ARG A 5 -21.15 -62.85 -29.39
N PRO A 6 -21.23 -61.70 -28.68
CA PRO A 6 -21.13 -60.28 -29.16
C PRO A 6 -19.75 -59.66 -28.76
N PRO A 7 -19.51 -58.36 -28.42
CA PRO A 7 -20.22 -57.05 -28.55
C PRO A 7 -19.29 -55.90 -29.05
N ALA A 8 -19.76 -54.63 -29.07
CA ALA A 8 -19.01 -53.48 -28.50
C ALA A 8 -19.77 -52.14 -28.71
N THR A 9 -20.40 -51.68 -27.64
CA THR A 9 -20.75 -50.28 -27.39
C THR A 9 -19.48 -49.42 -27.36
N SER A 10 -19.39 -48.40 -28.20
CA SER A 10 -18.38 -47.35 -28.10
C SER A 10 -19.04 -46.08 -27.54
N SER A 11 -19.18 -46.02 -26.23
CA SER A 11 -19.50 -44.77 -25.51
C SER A 11 -18.19 -44.10 -25.12
N ALA A 12 -17.89 -42.98 -25.76
CA ALA A 12 -16.75 -42.13 -25.40
C ALA A 12 -16.89 -41.66 -23.92
N PRO A 13 -15.80 -41.63 -23.14
CA PRO A 13 -15.86 -41.11 -21.78
C PRO A 13 -16.07 -39.60 -21.83
N SER A 14 -17.21 -39.14 -21.33
CA SER A 14 -17.39 -37.75 -20.92
C SER A 14 -16.42 -37.47 -19.77
N THR A 15 -15.32 -36.77 -20.06
CA THR A 15 -14.44 -36.21 -19.03
C THR A 15 -15.23 -35.21 -18.21
N SER A 16 -15.75 -35.65 -17.06
CA SER A 16 -16.22 -34.79 -15.99
C SER A 16 -15.04 -33.92 -15.54
N ALA A 17 -15.07 -32.65 -15.91
CA ALA A 17 -14.13 -31.67 -15.39
C ALA A 17 -14.36 -31.54 -13.87
N THR A 18 -13.45 -32.10 -13.08
CA THR A 18 -13.40 -31.89 -11.63
C THR A 18 -13.26 -30.39 -11.37
N PRO A 19 -14.17 -29.74 -10.62
CA PRO A 19 -13.98 -28.35 -10.24
C PRO A 19 -12.73 -28.25 -9.38
N SER A 20 -11.66 -27.66 -9.93
CA SER A 20 -10.49 -27.33 -9.13
C SER A 20 -10.93 -26.43 -7.98
N PRO A 21 -10.55 -26.72 -6.72
CA PRO A 21 -10.89 -25.84 -5.62
C PRO A 21 -10.27 -24.47 -5.90
N ARG A 22 -11.14 -23.49 -6.17
CA ARG A 22 -10.73 -22.09 -6.24
C ARG A 22 -10.26 -21.74 -4.83
N VAL A 23 -8.95 -21.80 -4.61
CA VAL A 23 -8.33 -21.38 -3.36
C VAL A 23 -8.68 -19.91 -3.17
N SER A 24 -9.73 -19.63 -2.39
CA SER A 24 -10.04 -18.28 -2.00
C SER A 24 -8.84 -17.82 -1.17
N ARG A 25 -8.15 -16.77 -1.63
CA ARG A 25 -7.08 -16.16 -0.84
C ARG A 25 -7.71 -15.67 0.45
N ALA A 26 -7.54 -16.44 1.54
CA ALA A 26 -8.00 -16.05 2.85
C ALA A 26 -7.44 -14.67 3.20
N ALA A 27 -8.26 -13.84 3.84
CA ALA A 27 -7.79 -12.56 4.35
C ALA A 27 -6.65 -12.81 5.35
N LEU A 28 -5.71 -11.86 5.43
CA LEU A 28 -4.59 -11.95 6.37
C LEU A 28 -5.11 -12.10 7.81
N THR A 29 -4.36 -12.84 8.65
CA THR A 29 -4.56 -12.75 10.11
C THR A 29 -4.18 -11.35 10.61
N VAL A 30 -4.58 -10.99 11.84
CA VAL A 30 -4.22 -9.69 12.43
C VAL A 30 -2.70 -9.50 12.48
N GLU A 31 -1.96 -10.52 12.88
CA GLU A 31 -0.49 -10.49 12.98
C GLU A 31 0.19 -10.37 11.60
N GLN A 32 -0.29 -11.12 10.60
CA GLN A 32 0.19 -10.99 9.22
C GLN A 32 -0.13 -9.60 8.65
N ALA A 33 -1.32 -9.06 8.95
CA ALA A 33 -1.71 -7.72 8.54
C ALA A 33 -0.86 -6.64 9.22
N ALA A 34 -0.54 -6.79 10.51
CA ALA A 34 0.35 -5.89 11.25
C ALA A 34 1.74 -5.81 10.59
N ARG A 35 2.39 -6.97 10.37
CA ARG A 35 3.69 -7.04 9.65
C ARG A 35 3.60 -6.42 8.26
N ARG A 36 2.54 -6.76 7.52
CA ARG A 36 2.34 -6.25 6.16
C ARG A 36 2.16 -4.74 6.15
N TYR A 37 1.38 -4.19 7.07
CA TYR A 37 1.16 -2.75 7.21
C TYR A 37 2.48 -2.01 7.46
N LEU A 38 3.26 -2.44 8.46
CA LEU A 38 4.55 -1.85 8.77
C LEU A 38 5.50 -1.86 7.56
N ALA A 39 5.59 -3.00 6.85
CA ALA A 39 6.39 -3.12 5.64
C ALA A 39 5.94 -2.21 4.48
N VAL A 40 4.65 -1.84 4.45
CA VAL A 40 4.09 -0.93 3.43
C VAL A 40 4.34 0.54 3.80
N VAL A 41 4.22 0.92 5.07
CA VAL A 41 4.35 2.32 5.50
C VAL A 41 5.80 2.77 5.66
N ARG A 42 6.70 1.87 6.09
CA ARG A 42 8.10 2.21 6.40
C ARG A 42 8.84 2.98 5.30
N PRO A 43 8.82 2.58 4.01
CA PRO A 43 9.54 3.32 2.98
C PRO A 43 9.04 4.75 2.76
N TYR A 44 7.73 4.99 2.97
CA TYR A 44 7.17 6.33 2.88
C TYR A 44 7.62 7.19 4.07
N ASN A 45 7.54 6.64 5.29
CA ASN A 45 7.95 7.35 6.51
C ASN A 45 9.44 7.73 6.46
N VAL A 46 10.32 6.80 6.07
CA VAL A 46 11.76 7.10 5.90
C VAL A 46 12.01 8.19 4.86
N ALA A 47 11.27 8.19 3.75
CA ALA A 47 11.42 9.23 2.73
C ALA A 47 10.96 10.60 3.24
N LEU A 48 9.88 10.63 4.02
CA LEU A 48 9.33 11.83 4.63
C LEU A 48 10.32 12.42 5.65
N GLU A 49 10.80 11.59 6.58
CA GLU A 49 11.78 11.98 7.60
C GLU A 49 13.04 12.60 6.95
N ARG A 50 13.59 11.96 5.92
CA ARG A 50 14.74 12.50 5.19
C ARG A 50 14.48 13.82 4.48
N LEU A 51 13.25 14.07 4.04
CA LEU A 51 12.87 15.37 3.48
C LEU A 51 12.79 16.42 4.59
N GLU A 52 12.17 16.09 5.72
CA GLU A 52 12.04 16.98 6.88
C GLU A 52 13.41 17.37 7.44
N GLN A 53 14.31 16.40 7.64
CA GLN A 53 15.70 16.65 8.02
C GLN A 53 16.43 17.55 7.01
N ALA A 54 16.22 17.35 5.70
CA ALA A 54 16.85 18.18 4.68
C ALA A 54 16.32 19.63 4.70
N ILE A 55 15.02 19.81 4.94
CA ILE A 55 14.40 21.13 5.12
C ILE A 55 15.00 21.79 6.37
N ASN A 56 14.95 21.12 7.52
CA ASN A 56 15.42 21.67 8.80
C ASN A 56 16.93 21.96 8.78
N GLY A 57 17.72 21.10 8.13
CA GLY A 57 19.16 21.27 7.95
C GLY A 57 19.57 22.28 6.87
N GLY A 58 18.65 23.09 6.35
CA GLY A 58 19.00 24.17 5.44
C GLY A 58 19.52 23.72 4.07
N ARG A 59 19.25 22.48 3.63
CA ARG A 59 19.81 21.94 2.38
C ARG A 59 19.37 22.75 1.14
N PRO A 60 20.18 22.76 0.06
CA PRO A 60 19.84 23.48 -1.18
C PRO A 60 18.53 22.99 -1.82
N VAL A 61 17.81 23.90 -2.52
CA VAL A 61 16.51 23.59 -3.15
C VAL A 61 16.57 22.40 -4.13
N THR A 62 17.70 22.20 -4.80
CA THR A 62 17.93 21.06 -5.70
C THR A 62 17.88 19.72 -4.97
N GLU A 63 18.47 19.64 -3.78
CA GLU A 63 18.38 18.47 -2.91
C GLU A 63 16.95 18.29 -2.37
N LEU A 64 16.31 19.37 -1.90
CA LEU A 64 14.94 19.30 -1.41
C LEU A 64 13.98 18.74 -2.47
N ARG A 65 14.10 19.20 -3.73
CA ARG A 65 13.30 18.69 -4.85
C ARG A 65 13.52 17.18 -5.08
N ARG A 66 14.77 16.73 -5.02
CA ARG A 66 15.12 15.31 -5.15
C ARG A 66 14.48 14.49 -4.03
N ARG A 67 14.54 14.97 -2.79
CA ARG A 67 13.89 14.31 -1.63
C ARG A 67 12.36 14.29 -1.78
N ALA A 68 11.75 15.40 -2.17
CA ALA A 68 10.31 15.45 -2.45
C ALA A 68 9.90 14.47 -3.57
N ALA A 69 10.71 14.29 -4.61
CA ALA A 69 10.46 13.28 -5.64
C ALA A 69 10.54 11.84 -5.10
N GLN A 70 11.45 11.58 -4.16
CA GLN A 70 11.54 10.29 -3.45
C GLN A 70 10.28 10.05 -2.62
N VAL A 71 9.79 11.06 -1.87
CA VAL A 71 8.52 10.99 -1.14
C VAL A 71 7.35 10.71 -2.09
N ALA A 72 7.25 11.43 -3.21
CA ALA A 72 6.19 11.22 -4.20
C ALA A 72 6.20 9.78 -4.77
N THR A 73 7.38 9.22 -5.00
CA THR A 73 7.55 7.85 -5.49
C THR A 73 7.17 6.81 -4.43
N ALA A 74 7.60 7.04 -3.19
CA ALA A 74 7.28 6.19 -2.06
C ALA A 74 5.78 6.21 -1.74
N ASN A 75 5.14 7.39 -1.73
CA ASN A 75 3.71 7.55 -1.50
C ASN A 75 2.87 6.85 -2.58
N ARG A 76 3.25 6.96 -3.86
CA ARG A 76 2.60 6.20 -4.94
C ARG A 76 2.69 4.69 -4.73
N THR A 77 3.86 4.21 -4.30
CA THR A 77 4.07 2.78 -4.01
C THR A 77 3.27 2.33 -2.79
N HIS A 78 3.22 3.16 -1.75
CA HIS A 78 2.43 2.97 -0.54
C HIS A 78 0.94 2.82 -0.88
N ILE A 79 0.36 3.77 -1.64
CA ILE A 79 -1.03 3.71 -2.12
C ILE A 79 -1.31 2.40 -2.88
N ARG A 80 -0.45 2.04 -3.83
CA ARG A 80 -0.59 0.79 -4.61
C ARG A 80 -0.56 -0.46 -3.74
N ARG A 81 0.33 -0.50 -2.74
CA ARG A 81 0.46 -1.67 -1.86
C ARG A 81 -0.68 -1.77 -0.86
N LEU A 82 -1.17 -0.64 -0.34
CA LEU A 82 -2.36 -0.59 0.51
C LEU A 82 -3.60 -1.08 -0.24
N THR A 83 -3.81 -0.59 -1.46
CA THR A 83 -4.97 -0.99 -2.30
C THR A 83 -4.91 -2.44 -2.76
N GLY A 84 -3.73 -2.94 -3.11
CA GLY A 84 -3.54 -4.31 -3.60
C GLY A 84 -3.49 -5.40 -2.52
N THR A 85 -3.65 -5.06 -1.23
CA THR A 85 -3.57 -6.04 -0.13
C THR A 85 -4.98 -6.41 0.35
N LEU A 86 -5.22 -7.71 0.52
CA LEU A 86 -6.48 -8.23 1.10
C LEU A 86 -6.46 -8.12 2.62
N TRP A 87 -6.87 -6.95 3.12
CA TRP A 87 -6.90 -6.67 4.55
C TRP A 87 -8.04 -7.38 5.29
N PRO A 88 -7.85 -7.68 6.60
CA PRO A 88 -8.93 -8.10 7.49
C PRO A 88 -10.10 -7.12 7.45
N THR A 89 -11.34 -7.61 7.55
CA THR A 89 -12.55 -6.78 7.42
C THR A 89 -12.55 -5.57 8.35
N ALA A 90 -12.11 -5.75 9.60
CA ALA A 90 -12.06 -4.69 10.62
C ALA A 90 -11.23 -3.47 10.19
N VAL A 91 -10.17 -3.64 9.40
CA VAL A 91 -9.26 -2.53 9.01
C VAL A 91 -9.54 -1.97 7.62
N ARG A 92 -10.42 -2.58 6.81
CA ARG A 92 -10.67 -2.15 5.41
C ARG A 92 -11.13 -0.70 5.32
N GLY A 93 -12.03 -0.27 6.20
CA GLY A 93 -12.52 1.12 6.24
C GLY A 93 -11.38 2.12 6.49
N PRO A 94 -10.63 1.99 7.60
CA PRO A 94 -9.44 2.80 7.85
C PRO A 94 -8.39 2.77 6.73
N MET A 95 -8.14 1.60 6.10
CA MET A 95 -7.21 1.48 4.96
C MET A 95 -7.65 2.31 3.75
N ARG A 96 -8.96 2.34 3.44
CA ARG A 96 -9.50 3.23 2.40
C ARG A 96 -9.30 4.70 2.77
N GLY A 97 -9.54 5.06 4.04
CA GLY A 97 -9.31 6.41 4.55
C GLY A 97 -7.85 6.85 4.38
N LEU A 98 -6.90 6.01 4.78
CA LEU A 98 -5.46 6.27 4.60
C LEU A 98 -5.11 6.42 3.12
N THR A 99 -5.54 5.48 2.28
CA THR A 99 -5.31 5.51 0.83
C THR A 99 -5.83 6.81 0.20
N ALA A 100 -7.03 7.25 0.57
CA ALA A 100 -7.63 8.48 0.05
C ALA A 100 -6.86 9.73 0.50
N ALA A 101 -6.40 9.77 1.76
CA ALA A 101 -5.57 10.86 2.26
C ALA A 101 -4.22 10.93 1.53
N SER A 102 -3.52 9.79 1.43
CA SER A 102 -2.28 9.66 0.65
C SER A 102 -2.47 10.06 -0.82
N GLY A 103 -3.61 9.73 -1.42
CA GLY A 103 -3.97 10.13 -2.78
C GLY A 103 -4.08 11.65 -2.95
N ARG A 104 -4.69 12.35 -1.99
CA ARG A 104 -4.74 13.82 -1.98
C ARG A 104 -3.35 14.45 -1.79
N ALA A 105 -2.53 13.88 -0.89
CA ALA A 105 -1.16 14.33 -0.66
C ALA A 105 -0.26 14.18 -1.92
N GLN A 106 -0.52 13.16 -2.75
CA GLN A 106 0.34 12.82 -3.90
C GLN A 106 0.57 14.00 -4.86
N ARG A 107 -0.48 14.78 -5.16
CA ARG A 107 -0.36 15.94 -6.06
C ARG A 107 0.64 16.95 -5.50
N HIS A 108 0.57 17.20 -4.20
CA HIS A 108 1.44 18.17 -3.53
C HIS A 108 2.89 17.70 -3.47
N TRP A 109 3.15 16.41 -3.27
CA TRP A 109 4.51 15.86 -3.38
C TRP A 109 5.12 16.04 -4.78
N LEU A 110 4.32 15.83 -5.83
CA LEU A 110 4.77 16.07 -7.20
C LEU A 110 5.04 17.54 -7.50
N LEU A 111 4.24 18.45 -6.94
CA LEU A 111 4.46 19.90 -7.06
C LEU A 111 5.71 20.34 -6.29
N ALA A 112 5.93 19.84 -5.07
CA ALA A 112 7.13 20.09 -4.28
C ALA A 112 8.41 19.67 -5.03
N ALA A 113 8.39 18.52 -5.70
CA ALA A 113 9.51 18.03 -6.52
C ALA A 113 9.88 18.94 -7.72
N ARG A 114 8.93 19.77 -8.17
CA ARG A 114 9.07 20.69 -9.31
C ARG A 114 9.21 22.15 -8.91
N ALA A 115 9.09 22.46 -7.62
CA ALA A 115 9.19 23.82 -7.12
C ALA A 115 10.55 24.45 -7.45
N ARG A 116 10.54 25.72 -7.86
CA ARG A 116 11.77 26.46 -8.24
C ARG A 116 12.42 27.15 -7.05
N THR A 117 11.66 27.43 -6.00
CA THR A 117 12.12 28.11 -4.79
C THR A 117 11.86 27.23 -3.57
N ARG A 118 12.62 27.50 -2.49
CA ARG A 118 12.44 26.83 -1.20
C ARG A 118 11.04 27.06 -0.64
N ASP A 119 10.55 28.30 -0.68
CA ASP A 119 9.23 28.65 -0.14
C ASP A 119 8.10 27.94 -0.88
N ALA A 120 8.16 27.89 -2.21
CA ALA A 120 7.19 27.15 -3.00
C ALA A 120 7.23 25.64 -2.69
N LEU A 121 8.42 25.09 -2.45
CA LEU A 121 8.57 23.69 -2.04
C LEU A 121 7.93 23.46 -0.67
N VAL A 122 8.32 24.24 0.34
CA VAL A 122 7.81 24.12 1.72
C VAL A 122 6.30 24.30 1.75
N GLN A 123 5.75 25.24 1.00
CA GLN A 123 4.30 25.42 0.89
C GLN A 123 3.59 24.18 0.37
N GLN A 124 4.17 23.49 -0.62
CA GLN A 124 3.60 22.23 -1.12
C GLN A 124 3.77 21.08 -0.13
N VAL A 125 4.88 21.03 0.63
CA VAL A 125 5.04 20.09 1.74
C VAL A 125 3.94 20.30 2.78
N LEU A 126 3.71 21.55 3.21
CA LEU A 126 2.65 21.92 4.14
C LEU A 126 1.25 21.52 3.64
N ASN A 127 0.98 21.71 2.34
CA ASN A 127 -0.28 21.26 1.75
C ASN A 127 -0.42 19.74 1.73
N ALA A 128 0.68 19.00 1.53
CA ALA A 128 0.66 17.55 1.54
C ALA A 128 0.42 16.99 2.94
N VAL A 129 1.06 17.54 3.98
CA VAL A 129 0.93 17.05 5.37
C VAL A 129 -0.46 17.33 5.98
N ARG A 130 -1.24 18.29 5.44
CA ARG A 130 -2.68 18.41 5.76
C ARG A 130 -3.50 17.16 5.39
N HIS A 131 -2.91 16.27 4.59
CA HIS A 131 -3.48 14.99 4.19
C HIS A 131 -2.61 13.81 4.66
N ASP A 132 -1.91 13.96 5.79
CA ASP A 132 -1.00 12.95 6.37
C ASP A 132 -1.67 11.61 6.73
N GLY A 133 -3.01 11.58 6.84
CA GLY A 133 -3.74 10.36 7.16
C GLY A 133 -3.54 9.90 8.60
N LYS A 134 -3.16 10.80 9.54
CA LYS A 134 -2.95 10.46 10.96
C LYS A 134 -4.14 9.71 11.58
N ALA A 135 -5.36 10.25 11.43
CA ALA A 135 -6.55 9.63 12.00
C ALA A 135 -6.79 8.17 11.52
N PRO A 136 -6.83 7.88 10.21
CA PRO A 136 -6.96 6.50 9.74
C PRO A 136 -5.75 5.63 10.11
N ALA A 137 -4.52 6.16 10.07
CA ALA A 137 -3.31 5.42 10.45
C ALA A 137 -3.35 4.98 11.93
N SER A 138 -3.75 5.87 12.85
CA SER A 138 -3.93 5.55 14.26
C SER A 138 -4.97 4.44 14.45
N LYS A 139 -6.11 4.54 13.78
CA LYS A 139 -7.16 3.50 13.86
C LYS A 139 -6.68 2.15 13.33
N ILE A 140 -5.89 2.14 12.25
CA ILE A 140 -5.26 0.92 11.73
C ILE A 140 -4.34 0.31 12.79
N ARG A 141 -3.44 1.10 13.38
CA ARG A 141 -2.48 0.61 14.39
C ARG A 141 -3.20 0.00 15.60
N THR A 142 -4.23 0.65 16.13
CA THR A 142 -5.05 0.10 17.21
C THR A 142 -5.69 -1.24 16.84
N LEU A 143 -6.33 -1.33 15.67
CA LEU A 143 -7.00 -2.56 15.22
C LEU A 143 -6.02 -3.69 14.89
N LEU A 144 -4.79 -3.36 14.51
CA LEU A 144 -3.71 -4.30 14.27
C LEU A 144 -2.87 -4.60 15.53
N ARG A 145 -3.25 -4.05 16.69
CA ARG A 145 -2.52 -4.20 17.97
C ARG A 145 -1.05 -3.79 17.87
N LEU A 146 -0.79 -2.77 17.06
CA LEU A 146 0.52 -2.13 16.95
C LEU A 146 0.63 -1.04 18.02
N GLU A 147 1.85 -0.81 18.50
CA GLU A 147 2.18 0.35 19.34
C GLU A 147 1.81 1.67 18.64
N ARG A 148 1.90 2.82 19.30
CA ARG A 148 1.72 4.11 18.62
C ARG A 148 2.84 4.37 17.62
N TYR A 149 2.59 5.22 16.64
CA TYR A 149 3.62 5.64 15.69
C TYR A 149 4.68 6.46 16.44
N ASP A 150 5.94 6.10 16.28
CA ASP A 150 7.10 6.86 16.71
C ASP A 150 7.93 7.20 15.47
N GLU A 151 8.28 8.47 15.30
CA GLU A 151 9.11 8.94 14.19
C GLU A 151 10.58 8.55 14.37
N ASN A 152 11.03 8.35 15.61
CA ASN A 152 12.39 7.92 15.93
C ASN A 152 12.74 6.53 15.40
N ASP A 153 11.74 5.70 15.07
CA ASP A 153 11.93 4.40 14.40
C ASP A 153 12.57 4.51 13.00
N TYR A 154 12.63 5.73 12.44
CA TYR A 154 13.01 5.98 11.04
C TYR A 154 14.16 6.98 10.87
N SER A 155 14.66 7.54 11.97
CA SER A 155 15.78 8.48 12.04
C SER A 155 17.13 7.81 11.76
#